data_AF-A0A397T2X6-F1
#
_entry.id   AF-A0A397T2X6-F1
#
_cell.length_a   1.000
_cell.length_b   1.000
_cell.length_c   1.000
_cell.angle_alpha   90.00
_cell.angle_beta   90.00
_cell.angle_gamma   90.00
#
_symmetry.space_group_name_H-M   'P 1'
#
loop_
_entity.id
_entity.type
_entity.pdbx_description
1 polymer ?
#
loop_
_entity_poly.entity_id
_entity_poly.type
_entity_poly.pdbx_seq_one_letter_code
_entity_poly.pdbx_strand_id
1 'polypeptide(L)'
;MTENFTSILSDTSQEILLNQLIESLPETQHKLVNKEWGKDYLDRLTSLSLESLKNEPILVKDEESKIQKELAEVSFREYKSCIHVNSCYTDINSSLDNLSSHLSNLIAAIPSLENSSNSFSQQTKQISLQRNKINTILEHHDNLLEILEIPQLMDTCVRNGLYSEVMDLSQHVARLVSKHSNIPLIRQIEQDVKQTMQLMLSNIISLLREQIKLPSCLKVIGYLRRMEAFDEAELRLVFLLSRDAYLQTLIRAIDKEKKDPVHYLKKWIDIFREHFFDIITQYRAIFADDGGGLASTPIYSSFMIPQSPSSPWTTSSSDSSDNTSGRRNLTATTVLADYTIHILGQLTSVLSEFTPLITDTQSLSSILIQLMYCGMSLGRVGVDFRHLVTGYFEEAVERIIKKIISDGTQAFLDELNGAIKNVDVPNTWMISDKKSVNLLESIPSLRPSSSSSISSTNSSASSMTSSFTPLVILLDYPPIAYLTNAYLTAFNSLRVIAPASLYYTLGVYLSQNLLTISESLRDYGKLLIKNNHDTTVLQGFNATFAKSFVPFITRCYVDGVYGGLLGESDEAHLEIIDQTKILDTLEAFLPVSINKSNKS
;
A
#
# COMPACT_ATOMS: atom_id res chain seq x y z
N MET A 1 46.96 41.64 -103.86
CA MET A 1 47.32 43.01 -103.43
C MET A 1 48.10 42.84 -102.14
N THR A 2 49.38 43.10 -102.03
CA THR A 2 50.41 43.77 -102.85
C THR A 2 51.71 43.15 -102.34
N GLU A 3 52.62 42.69 -103.18
CA GLU A 3 53.83 43.40 -103.63
C GLU A 3 54.72 42.35 -104.32
N ASN A 4 55.62 42.61 -105.26
CA ASN A 4 55.76 43.59 -106.33
C ASN A 4 57.11 43.25 -107.03
N PHE A 5 57.11 43.20 -108.37
CA PHE A 5 58.25 43.41 -109.29
C PHE A 5 59.51 42.50 -109.15
N THR A 6 60.18 42.04 -110.21
CA THR A 6 60.62 42.74 -111.42
C THR A 6 60.97 41.72 -112.52
N SER A 7 60.47 41.93 -113.74
CA SER A 7 61.06 41.43 -114.99
C SER A 7 61.56 42.63 -115.80
N ILE A 8 62.80 42.58 -116.29
CA ILE A 8 63.40 43.52 -117.26
C ILE A 8 63.96 42.62 -118.38
N LEU A 9 63.30 42.46 -119.54
CA LEU A 9 63.35 43.27 -120.78
C LEU A 9 64.67 43.19 -121.56
N SER A 10 64.70 42.37 -122.62
CA SER A 10 65.18 42.71 -123.98
C SER A 10 65.11 41.50 -124.93
N ASP A 11 64.27 41.55 -125.98
CA ASP A 11 64.66 41.21 -127.37
C ASP A 11 63.47 41.36 -128.34
N THR A 12 63.44 42.53 -128.98
CA THR A 12 62.30 43.18 -129.65
C THR A 12 61.96 42.65 -131.06
N SER A 13 62.67 41.68 -131.61
CA SER A 13 62.37 41.12 -132.94
C SER A 13 61.43 39.91 -132.92
N GLN A 14 61.39 39.16 -131.82
CA GLN A 14 60.54 37.96 -131.68
C GLN A 14 59.10 38.29 -131.24
N GLU A 15 58.91 39.37 -130.46
CA GLU A 15 57.58 39.83 -130.03
C GLU A 15 56.72 40.34 -131.18
N ILE A 16 57.32 40.87 -132.24
CA ILE A 16 56.58 41.41 -133.40
C ILE A 16 55.96 40.28 -134.22
N LEU A 17 56.66 39.16 -134.41
CA LEU A 17 56.12 37.97 -135.08
C LEU A 17 55.07 37.24 -134.22
N LEU A 18 55.28 37.16 -132.90
CA LEU A 18 54.30 36.61 -131.96
C LEU A 18 53.01 37.44 -131.96
N ASN A 19 53.10 38.78 -132.00
CA ASN A 19 51.95 39.66 -132.04
C ASN A 19 51.15 39.57 -133.36
N GLN A 20 51.80 39.40 -134.51
CA GLN A 20 51.09 39.18 -135.79
C GLN A 20 50.40 37.82 -135.88
N LEU A 21 50.93 36.78 -135.22
CA LEU A 21 50.27 35.48 -135.10
C LEU A 21 49.07 35.54 -134.15
N ILE A 22 49.18 36.25 -133.02
CA ILE A 22 48.09 36.43 -132.05
C ILE A 22 46.90 37.21 -132.64
N GLU A 23 47.15 38.20 -133.51
CA GLU A 23 46.07 38.92 -134.22
C GLU A 23 45.25 38.03 -135.16
N SER A 24 45.79 36.89 -135.60
CA SER A 24 45.11 35.94 -136.50
C SER A 24 44.32 34.82 -135.79
N LEU A 25 44.32 34.76 -134.45
CA LEU A 25 43.66 33.70 -133.65
C LEU A 25 42.53 34.20 -132.72
N PRO A 26 41.49 33.37 -132.40
CA PRO A 26 40.39 33.74 -131.48
C PRO A 26 40.80 33.88 -129.99
N GLU A 27 40.20 34.84 -129.27
CA GLU A 27 40.56 35.31 -127.89
C GLU A 27 40.69 34.24 -126.79
N THR A 28 40.00 33.10 -126.87
CA THR A 28 40.06 32.06 -125.83
C THR A 28 41.38 31.28 -125.83
N GLN A 29 42.11 31.28 -126.96
CA GLN A 29 43.40 30.61 -127.09
C GLN A 29 44.59 31.56 -126.83
N HIS A 30 44.34 32.86 -126.69
CA HIS A 30 45.36 33.89 -126.41
C HIS A 30 46.09 33.65 -125.08
N LYS A 31 45.42 33.05 -124.07
CA LYS A 31 46.03 32.72 -122.78
C LYS A 31 46.90 31.46 -122.79
N LEU A 32 46.69 30.57 -123.75
CA LEU A 32 47.43 29.31 -123.86
C LEU A 32 48.76 29.50 -124.59
N VAL A 33 48.78 30.32 -125.64
CA VAL A 33 49.97 30.65 -126.44
C VAL A 33 50.97 31.53 -125.67
N ASN A 34 50.49 32.31 -124.70
CA ASN A 34 51.31 33.23 -123.87
C ASN A 34 52.19 32.53 -122.79
N LYS A 35 52.22 31.21 -122.74
CA LYS A 35 53.09 30.45 -121.81
C LYS A 35 54.44 30.14 -122.48
N GLU A 36 55.49 30.00 -121.67
CA GLU A 36 56.91 29.87 -122.10
C GLU A 36 57.14 28.89 -123.27
N TRP A 37 56.40 27.77 -123.31
CA TRP A 37 56.45 26.79 -124.39
C TRP A 37 56.11 27.33 -125.78
N GLY A 38 55.28 28.38 -125.88
CA GLY A 38 54.92 29.00 -127.15
C GLY A 38 56.08 29.76 -127.80
N LYS A 39 56.97 30.35 -127.00
CA LYS A 39 58.19 31.04 -127.48
C LYS A 39 59.24 30.02 -127.93
N ASP A 40 59.46 28.97 -127.14
CA ASP A 40 60.38 27.87 -127.48
C ASP A 40 59.96 27.14 -128.78
N TYR A 41 58.65 26.99 -128.99
CA TYR A 41 58.12 26.37 -130.19
C TYR A 41 58.27 27.24 -131.45
N LEU A 42 58.18 28.58 -131.31
CA LEU A 42 58.44 29.52 -132.40
C LEU A 42 59.93 29.62 -132.77
N ASP A 43 60.83 29.51 -131.79
CA ASP A 43 62.27 29.39 -132.05
C ASP A 43 62.60 28.09 -132.79
N ARG A 44 61.91 26.99 -132.46
CA ARG A 44 62.02 25.74 -133.22
C ARG A 44 61.53 25.91 -134.66
N LEU A 45 60.36 26.53 -134.87
CA LEU A 45 59.77 26.78 -136.19
C LEU A 45 60.66 27.65 -137.09
N THR A 46 61.32 28.67 -136.54
CA THR A 46 62.21 29.55 -137.33
C THR A 46 63.56 28.93 -137.68
N SER A 47 63.96 27.86 -136.99
CA SER A 47 65.20 27.09 -137.27
C SER A 47 65.06 26.00 -138.34
N LEU A 48 63.83 25.69 -138.78
CA LEU A 48 63.53 24.59 -139.69
C LEU A 48 63.51 25.03 -141.17
N SER A 49 63.96 24.16 -142.08
CA SER A 49 63.94 24.41 -143.53
C SER A 49 62.52 24.31 -144.11
N LEU A 50 62.27 25.02 -145.22
CA LEU A 50 60.94 25.25 -145.81
C LEU A 50 60.13 23.96 -146.14
N GLU A 51 60.79 22.83 -146.41
CA GLU A 51 60.12 21.55 -146.65
C GLU A 51 59.62 20.88 -145.36
N SER A 52 60.33 21.05 -144.24
CA SER A 52 59.92 20.50 -142.94
C SER A 52 58.77 21.30 -142.32
N LEU A 53 58.76 22.63 -142.49
CA LEU A 53 57.68 23.50 -141.98
C LEU A 53 56.31 23.19 -142.63
N LYS A 54 56.33 22.71 -143.87
CA LYS A 54 55.11 22.38 -144.62
C LYS A 54 54.42 21.09 -144.13
N ASN A 55 55.17 20.19 -143.48
CA ASN A 55 54.67 18.92 -142.95
C ASN A 55 54.37 18.94 -141.45
N GLU A 56 54.72 20.01 -140.74
CA GLU A 56 54.50 20.16 -139.30
C GLU A 56 53.02 20.19 -138.86
N PRO A 57 52.07 20.82 -139.59
CA PRO A 57 50.66 20.80 -139.22
C PRO A 57 50.05 19.39 -139.23
N ILE A 58 50.58 18.50 -140.07
CA ILE A 58 50.11 17.12 -140.20
C ILE A 58 50.57 16.30 -138.98
N LEU A 59 51.80 16.51 -138.51
CA LEU A 59 52.33 15.86 -137.31
C LEU A 59 51.62 16.30 -136.03
N VAL A 60 51.30 17.59 -135.89
CA VAL A 60 50.56 18.10 -134.73
C VAL A 60 49.14 17.52 -134.69
N LYS A 61 48.49 17.39 -135.86
CA LYS A 61 47.15 16.79 -135.95
C LYS A 61 47.15 15.30 -135.60
N ASP A 62 48.20 14.57 -135.98
CA ASP A 62 48.36 13.17 -135.59
C ASP A 62 48.56 13.01 -134.08
N GLU A 63 49.39 13.84 -133.44
CA GLU A 63 49.61 13.83 -131.98
C GLU A 63 48.35 14.24 -131.19
N GLU A 64 47.58 15.24 -131.63
CA GLU A 64 46.30 15.61 -130.99
C GLU A 64 45.32 14.43 -131.02
N SER A 65 45.21 13.75 -132.16
CA SER A 65 44.33 12.58 -132.31
C SER A 65 44.74 11.42 -131.41
N LYS A 66 46.05 11.29 -131.11
CA LYS A 66 46.60 10.29 -130.21
C LYS A 66 46.28 10.60 -128.75
N ILE A 67 46.45 11.84 -128.32
CA ILE A 67 46.11 12.28 -126.96
C ILE A 67 44.60 12.19 -126.70
N GLN A 68 43.77 12.55 -127.68
CA GLN A 68 42.31 12.40 -127.53
C GLN A 68 41.90 10.92 -127.42
N LYS A 69 42.58 10.02 -128.14
CA LYS A 69 42.38 8.58 -128.00
C LYS A 69 42.83 8.10 -126.61
N GLU A 70 43.97 8.55 -126.10
CA GLU A 70 44.45 8.21 -124.75
C GLU A 70 43.52 8.75 -123.65
N LEU A 71 43.00 9.97 -123.79
CA LEU A 71 42.05 10.54 -122.82
C LEU A 71 40.70 9.84 -122.85
N ALA A 72 40.20 9.48 -124.05
CA ALA A 72 38.98 8.69 -124.19
C ALA A 72 39.17 7.28 -123.62
N GLU A 73 40.34 6.68 -123.81
CA GLU A 73 40.68 5.36 -123.28
C GLU A 73 40.83 5.37 -121.75
N VAL A 74 41.43 6.41 -121.16
CA VAL A 74 41.51 6.59 -119.69
C VAL A 74 40.14 6.91 -119.09
N SER A 75 39.39 7.81 -119.72
CA SER A 75 38.03 8.16 -119.26
C SER A 75 37.08 6.96 -119.36
N PHE A 76 37.22 6.10 -120.37
CA PHE A 76 36.44 4.87 -120.49
C PHE A 76 36.96 3.73 -119.61
N ARG A 77 38.27 3.65 -119.33
CA ARG A 77 38.83 2.68 -118.37
C ARG A 77 38.42 2.97 -116.93
N GLU A 78 38.34 4.25 -116.55
CA GLU A 78 38.18 4.66 -115.15
C GLU A 78 36.89 5.42 -114.84
N TYR A 79 35.89 5.43 -115.76
CA TYR A 79 34.58 6.08 -115.48
C TYR A 79 33.92 5.55 -114.20
N LYS A 80 34.13 4.27 -113.87
CA LYS A 80 33.62 3.64 -112.65
C LYS A 80 34.21 4.27 -111.39
N SER A 81 35.49 4.65 -111.39
CA SER A 81 36.10 5.37 -110.26
C SER A 81 35.51 6.76 -110.09
N CYS A 82 35.24 7.49 -111.18
CA CYS A 82 34.58 8.80 -111.10
C CYS A 82 33.14 8.71 -110.56
N ILE A 83 32.36 7.69 -110.96
CA ILE A 83 31.01 7.47 -110.41
C ILE A 83 31.08 7.09 -108.93
N HIS A 84 32.03 6.23 -108.52
CA HIS A 84 32.24 5.90 -107.11
C HIS A 84 32.63 7.12 -106.27
N VAL A 85 33.50 7.99 -106.78
CA VAL A 85 33.87 9.25 -106.09
C VAL A 85 32.65 10.14 -105.89
N ASN A 86 31.79 10.28 -106.90
CA ASN A 86 30.58 11.08 -106.78
C ASN A 86 29.54 10.44 -105.83
N SER A 87 29.37 9.12 -105.86
CA SER A 87 28.51 8.39 -104.91
C SER A 87 29.01 8.53 -103.47
N CYS A 88 30.32 8.37 -103.24
CA CYS A 88 30.90 8.59 -101.92
C CYS A 88 30.72 10.05 -101.45
N TYR A 89 30.77 11.02 -102.36
CA TYR A 89 30.51 12.42 -102.02
C TYR A 89 29.06 12.67 -101.56
N THR A 90 28.09 12.08 -102.27
CA THR A 90 26.67 12.19 -101.87
C THR A 90 26.39 11.44 -100.56
N ASP A 91 26.99 10.26 -100.37
CA ASP A 91 26.84 9.48 -99.15
C ASP A 91 27.44 10.22 -97.95
N ILE A 92 28.63 10.82 -98.11
CA ILE A 92 29.28 11.64 -97.07
C ILE A 92 28.39 12.82 -96.69
N ASN A 93 27.86 13.58 -97.65
CA ASN A 93 27.01 14.73 -97.33
C ASN A 93 25.74 14.30 -96.59
N SER A 94 25.09 13.22 -97.03
CA SER A 94 23.90 12.70 -96.31
C SER A 94 24.23 12.23 -94.89
N SER A 95 25.39 11.62 -94.69
CA SER A 95 25.86 11.19 -93.37
C SER A 95 26.18 12.38 -92.47
N LEU A 96 26.68 13.48 -93.04
CA LEU A 96 27.03 14.71 -92.33
C LEU A 96 25.77 15.49 -91.94
N ASP A 97 24.75 15.51 -92.80
CA ASP A 97 23.42 16.04 -92.47
C ASP A 97 22.73 15.22 -91.37
N ASN A 98 22.83 13.90 -91.43
CA ASN A 98 22.32 13.02 -90.37
C ASN A 98 23.08 13.22 -89.04
N LEU A 99 24.41 13.39 -89.10
CA LEU A 99 25.22 13.72 -87.93
C LEU A 99 24.78 15.06 -87.33
N SER A 100 24.55 16.07 -88.17
CA SER A 100 24.08 17.40 -87.76
C SER A 100 22.72 17.33 -87.07
N SER A 101 21.79 16.53 -87.60
CA SER A 101 20.48 16.27 -86.99
C SER A 101 20.61 15.58 -85.63
N HIS A 102 21.39 14.51 -85.53
CA HIS A 102 21.65 13.83 -84.25
C HIS A 102 22.34 14.73 -83.23
N LEU A 103 23.29 15.55 -83.67
CA LEU A 103 24.00 16.50 -82.80
C LEU A 103 23.06 17.60 -82.31
N SER A 104 22.14 18.08 -83.15
CA SER A 104 21.10 19.03 -82.77
C SER A 104 20.12 18.44 -81.74
N ASN A 105 19.70 17.18 -81.94
CA ASN A 105 18.87 16.47 -80.98
C ASN A 105 19.59 16.23 -79.65
N LEU A 106 20.88 15.92 -79.68
CA LEU A 106 21.71 15.77 -78.49
C LEU A 106 21.81 17.10 -77.73
N ILE A 107 22.06 18.21 -78.44
CA ILE A 107 22.10 19.55 -77.85
C ILE A 107 20.76 19.92 -77.21
N ALA A 108 19.63 19.56 -77.83
CA ALA A 108 18.31 19.80 -77.26
C ALA A 108 18.01 18.92 -76.04
N ALA A 109 18.52 17.67 -76.01
CA ALA A 109 18.29 16.73 -74.93
C ALA A 109 19.14 17.02 -73.67
N ILE A 110 20.35 17.56 -73.81
CA ILE A 110 21.27 17.84 -72.68
C ILE A 110 20.61 18.74 -71.60
N PRO A 111 19.97 19.88 -71.92
CA PRO A 111 19.31 20.71 -70.92
C PRO A 111 18.14 19.99 -70.23
N SER A 112 17.40 19.16 -70.95
CA SER A 112 16.30 18.37 -70.38
C SER A 112 16.81 17.31 -69.39
N LEU A 113 17.96 16.71 -69.70
CA LEU A 113 18.65 15.76 -68.84
C LEU A 113 19.25 16.46 -67.62
N GLU A 114 19.85 17.65 -67.80
CA GLU A 114 20.40 18.45 -66.71
C GLU A 114 19.31 18.90 -65.74
N ASN A 115 18.18 19.38 -66.26
CA ASN A 115 17.01 19.75 -65.45
C ASN A 115 16.42 18.55 -64.70
N SER A 116 16.31 17.40 -65.37
CA SER A 116 15.84 16.16 -64.74
C SER A 116 16.81 15.63 -63.68
N SER A 117 18.13 15.75 -63.92
CA SER A 117 19.19 15.39 -62.98
C SER A 117 19.18 16.30 -61.75
N ASN A 118 19.00 17.62 -61.94
CA ASN A 118 18.88 18.59 -60.85
C ASN A 118 17.62 18.36 -60.03
N SER A 119 16.47 18.10 -60.68
CA SER A 119 15.22 17.73 -60.00
C SER A 119 15.37 16.41 -59.23
N PHE A 120 15.96 15.39 -59.85
CA PHE A 120 16.25 14.11 -59.21
C PHE A 120 17.19 14.28 -58.01
N SER A 121 18.22 15.12 -58.11
CA SER A 121 19.14 15.42 -57.01
C SER A 121 18.41 16.10 -55.84
N GLN A 122 17.51 17.05 -56.11
CA GLN A 122 16.69 17.69 -55.08
C GLN A 122 15.73 16.71 -54.39
N GLN A 123 15.03 15.87 -55.16
CA GLN A 123 14.13 14.84 -54.61
C GLN A 123 14.90 13.77 -53.84
N THR A 124 16.05 13.33 -54.36
CA THR A 124 16.91 12.34 -53.71
C THR A 124 17.46 12.86 -52.38
N LYS A 125 17.75 14.16 -52.24
CA LYS A 125 18.14 14.74 -50.96
C LYS A 125 17.04 14.59 -49.90
N GLN A 126 15.77 14.84 -50.25
CA GLN A 126 14.65 14.67 -49.31
C GLN A 126 14.46 13.20 -48.92
N ILE A 127 14.51 12.29 -49.90
CA ILE A 127 14.42 10.84 -49.65
C ILE A 127 15.61 10.33 -48.84
N SER A 128 16.81 10.83 -49.11
CA SER A 128 18.02 10.50 -48.34
C SER A 128 17.93 10.98 -46.91
N LEU A 129 17.43 12.19 -46.66
CA LEU A 129 17.19 12.68 -45.30
C LEU A 129 16.15 11.82 -44.57
N GLN A 130 15.06 11.44 -45.23
CA GLN A 130 14.06 10.54 -44.65
C GLN A 130 14.63 9.15 -44.37
N ARG A 131 15.37 8.56 -45.30
CA ARG A 131 16.05 7.27 -45.10
C ARG A 131 17.09 7.33 -44.01
N ASN A 132 17.85 8.42 -43.90
CA ASN A 132 18.81 8.61 -42.81
C ASN A 132 18.07 8.68 -41.48
N LYS A 133 16.95 9.43 -41.38
CA LYS A 133 16.11 9.43 -40.17
C LYS A 133 15.59 8.03 -39.82
N ILE A 134 15.08 7.28 -40.81
CA ILE A 134 14.57 5.92 -40.61
C ILE A 134 15.70 4.98 -40.18
N ASN A 135 16.87 5.05 -40.80
CA ASN A 135 18.02 4.26 -40.41
C ASN A 135 18.47 4.58 -38.97
N THR A 136 18.52 5.86 -38.59
CA THR A 136 18.84 6.25 -37.20
C THR A 136 17.82 5.72 -36.21
N ILE A 137 16.52 5.73 -36.55
CA ILE A 137 15.45 5.14 -35.72
C ILE A 137 15.63 3.62 -35.64
N LEU A 138 15.95 2.96 -36.76
CA LEU A 138 16.14 1.50 -36.81
C LEU A 138 17.36 1.06 -36.00
N GLU A 139 18.45 1.82 -36.06
CA GLU A 139 19.67 1.57 -35.28
C GLU A 139 19.45 1.68 -33.76
N HIS A 140 18.54 2.55 -33.32
CA HIS A 140 18.24 2.78 -31.91
C HIS A 140 16.84 2.27 -31.51
N HIS A 141 16.25 1.39 -32.33
CA HIS A 141 14.88 0.90 -32.14
C HIS A 141 14.74 0.16 -30.82
N ASP A 142 15.71 -0.71 -30.49
CA ASP A 142 15.69 -1.52 -29.27
C ASP A 142 15.67 -0.63 -28.02
N ASN A 143 16.52 0.39 -27.97
CA ASN A 143 16.56 1.36 -26.87
C ASN A 143 15.25 2.16 -26.74
N LEU A 144 14.60 2.48 -27.86
CA LEU A 144 13.29 3.15 -27.86
C LEU A 144 12.19 2.23 -27.31
N LEU A 145 12.25 0.96 -27.67
CA LEU A 145 11.30 -0.05 -27.21
C LEU A 145 11.45 -0.27 -25.70
N GLU A 146 12.68 -0.36 -25.18
CA GLU A 146 12.92 -0.44 -23.73
C GLU A 146 12.27 0.72 -22.96
N ILE A 147 12.36 1.96 -23.47
CA ILE A 147 11.73 3.13 -22.85
C ILE A 147 10.21 3.06 -22.90
N LEU A 148 9.65 2.57 -24.01
CA LEU A 148 8.20 2.41 -24.20
C LEU A 148 7.62 1.27 -23.35
N GLU A 149 8.41 0.26 -23.01
CA GLU A 149 7.99 -0.86 -22.17
C GLU A 149 8.03 -0.55 -20.66
N ILE A 150 8.67 0.56 -20.23
CA ILE A 150 8.79 0.92 -18.81
C ILE A 150 7.43 0.89 -18.07
N PRO A 151 6.34 1.49 -18.58
CA PRO A 151 5.05 1.44 -17.89
C PRO A 151 4.53 0.02 -17.70
N GLN A 152 4.65 -0.83 -18.72
CA GLN A 152 4.20 -2.22 -18.67
C GLN A 152 5.06 -3.08 -17.72
N LEU A 153 6.37 -2.85 -17.72
CA LEU A 153 7.30 -3.47 -16.78
C LEU A 153 6.95 -3.04 -15.34
N MET A 154 6.70 -1.75 -15.13
CA MET A 154 6.37 -1.21 -13.82
C MET A 154 5.06 -1.79 -13.28
N ASP A 155 4.04 -1.90 -14.13
CA ASP A 155 2.77 -2.57 -13.82
C ASP A 155 2.96 -4.03 -13.41
N THR A 156 3.85 -4.74 -14.09
CA THR A 156 4.18 -6.14 -13.79
C THR A 156 4.90 -6.26 -12.45
N CYS A 157 5.87 -5.37 -12.18
CA CYS A 157 6.62 -5.34 -10.92
C CYS A 157 5.71 -5.00 -9.72
N VAL A 158 4.75 -4.07 -9.87
CA VAL A 158 3.77 -3.74 -8.81
C VAL A 158 2.88 -4.95 -8.49
N ARG A 159 2.40 -5.68 -9.51
CA ARG A 159 1.60 -6.90 -9.32
C ARG A 159 2.38 -8.03 -8.63
N ASN A 160 3.68 -8.12 -8.91
CA ASN A 160 4.58 -9.10 -8.30
C ASN A 160 5.12 -8.69 -6.92
N GLY A 161 4.79 -7.50 -6.42
CA GLY A 161 5.28 -7.00 -5.12
C GLY A 161 6.75 -6.58 -5.10
N LEU A 162 7.37 -6.40 -6.28
CA LEU A 162 8.77 -5.98 -6.44
C LEU A 162 8.89 -4.45 -6.34
N TYR A 163 8.55 -3.91 -5.18
CA TYR A 163 8.43 -2.47 -4.94
C TYR A 163 9.76 -1.69 -5.04
N SER A 164 10.90 -2.33 -4.77
CA SER A 164 12.21 -1.70 -4.90
C SER A 164 12.51 -1.31 -6.35
N GLU A 165 12.25 -2.22 -7.29
CA GLU A 165 12.55 -1.99 -8.71
C GLU A 165 11.61 -0.95 -9.31
N VAL A 166 10.34 -0.95 -8.90
CA VAL A 166 9.36 0.08 -9.28
C VAL A 166 9.86 1.48 -8.91
N MET A 167 10.47 1.62 -7.73
CA MET A 167 11.03 2.90 -7.28
C MET A 167 12.22 3.34 -8.12
N ASP A 168 13.10 2.39 -8.47
CA ASP A 168 14.28 2.67 -9.28
C ASP A 168 13.90 3.04 -10.73
N LEU A 169 12.86 2.39 -11.28
CA LEU A 169 12.25 2.73 -12.58
C LEU A 169 11.63 4.13 -12.56
N SER A 170 10.90 4.49 -11.50
CA SER A 170 10.35 5.83 -11.33
C SER A 170 11.44 6.91 -11.30
N GLN A 171 12.54 6.68 -10.56
CA GLN A 171 13.68 7.59 -10.53
C GLN A 171 14.39 7.68 -11.89
N HIS A 172 14.44 6.59 -12.66
CA HIS A 172 14.94 6.61 -14.03
C HIS A 172 14.08 7.50 -14.94
N VAL A 173 12.75 7.36 -14.88
CA VAL A 173 11.82 8.18 -15.68
C VAL A 173 11.87 9.65 -15.26
N ALA A 174 11.98 9.96 -13.96
CA ALA A 174 12.17 11.34 -13.49
C ALA A 174 13.45 11.98 -14.05
N ARG A 175 14.56 11.22 -14.10
CA ARG A 175 15.80 11.66 -14.75
C ARG A 175 15.64 11.84 -16.26
N LEU A 176 14.84 11.00 -16.92
CA LEU A 176 14.55 11.11 -18.35
C LEU A 176 13.75 12.39 -18.66
N VAL A 177 12.73 12.69 -17.86
CA VAL A 177 11.88 13.89 -18.00
C VAL A 177 12.69 15.17 -17.79
N SER A 178 13.55 15.21 -16.78
CA SER A 178 14.39 16.39 -16.51
C SER A 178 15.37 16.69 -17.66
N LYS A 179 15.89 15.67 -18.35
CA LYS A 179 16.77 15.83 -19.51
C LYS A 179 16.03 16.15 -20.80
N HIS A 180 14.81 15.65 -20.98
CA HIS A 180 14.10 15.67 -22.26
C HIS A 180 12.65 16.18 -22.14
N SER A 181 12.46 17.32 -21.45
CA SER A 181 11.15 17.91 -21.15
C SER A 181 10.32 18.38 -22.37
N ASN A 182 10.96 18.53 -23.54
CA ASN A 182 10.32 18.98 -24.78
C ASN A 182 9.56 17.88 -25.52
N ILE A 183 9.72 16.60 -25.16
CA ILE A 183 9.11 15.48 -25.89
C ILE A 183 7.78 15.07 -25.24
N PRO A 184 6.63 15.14 -25.97
CA PRO A 184 5.32 14.84 -25.40
C PRO A 184 5.15 13.37 -24.99
N LEU A 185 5.78 12.43 -25.71
CA LEU A 185 5.77 11.01 -25.39
C LEU A 185 6.37 10.72 -24.00
N ILE A 186 7.48 11.38 -23.67
CA ILE A 186 8.13 11.23 -22.35
C ILE A 186 7.22 11.75 -21.24
N ARG A 187 6.47 12.83 -21.49
CA ARG A 187 5.48 13.36 -20.54
C ARG A 187 4.30 12.39 -20.34
N GLN A 188 3.89 11.66 -21.39
CA GLN A 188 2.87 10.62 -21.25
C GLN A 188 3.38 9.45 -20.40
N ILE A 189 4.60 8.97 -20.65
CA ILE A 189 5.23 7.92 -19.85
C ILE A 189 5.33 8.35 -18.37
N GLU A 190 5.66 9.61 -18.10
CA GLU A 190 5.66 10.15 -16.73
C GLU A 190 4.28 10.09 -16.08
N GLN A 191 3.21 10.41 -16.81
CA GLN A 191 1.84 10.33 -16.31
C GLN A 191 1.45 8.88 -15.99
N ASP A 192 1.76 7.94 -16.88
CA ASP A 192 1.46 6.52 -16.69
C ASP A 192 2.22 5.98 -15.46
N VAL A 193 3.49 6.34 -15.30
CA VAL A 193 4.31 5.98 -14.13
C VAL A 193 3.72 6.56 -12.85
N LYS A 194 3.25 7.81 -12.85
CA LYS A 194 2.57 8.41 -11.68
C LYS A 194 1.29 7.66 -11.31
N GLN A 195 0.50 7.21 -12.28
CA GLN A 195 -0.71 6.42 -12.04
C GLN A 195 -0.37 5.06 -11.41
N THR A 196 0.60 4.33 -11.96
CA THR A 196 1.04 3.05 -11.39
C THR A 196 1.67 3.23 -10.00
N MET A 197 2.35 4.34 -9.72
CA MET A 197 2.80 4.69 -8.35
C MET A 197 1.63 4.91 -7.38
N GLN A 198 0.53 5.51 -7.81
CA GLN A 198 -0.68 5.66 -6.97
C GLN A 198 -1.33 4.30 -6.68
N LEU A 199 -1.36 3.39 -7.66
CA LEU A 199 -1.81 2.02 -7.45
C LEU A 199 -0.90 1.28 -6.44
N MET A 200 0.42 1.41 -6.59
CA MET A 200 1.39 0.88 -5.63
C MET A 200 1.14 1.40 -4.21
N LEU A 201 0.92 2.71 -4.04
CA LEU A 201 0.61 3.32 -2.74
C LEU A 201 -0.63 2.66 -2.10
N SER A 202 -1.70 2.47 -2.88
CA SER A 202 -2.93 1.83 -2.41
C SER A 202 -2.70 0.37 -1.99
N ASN A 203 -1.89 -0.38 -2.75
CA ASN A 203 -1.55 -1.77 -2.43
C ASN A 203 -0.71 -1.86 -1.15
N ILE A 204 0.25 -0.94 -0.96
CA ILE A 204 1.08 -0.90 0.24
C ILE A 204 0.26 -0.56 1.49
N ILE A 205 -0.67 0.39 1.38
CA ILE A 205 -1.60 0.71 2.48
C ILE A 205 -2.51 -0.50 2.78
N SER A 206 -2.95 -1.23 1.75
CA SER A 206 -3.71 -2.47 1.94
C SER A 206 -2.90 -3.54 2.68
N LEU A 207 -1.61 -3.71 2.34
CA LEU A 207 -0.70 -4.63 3.03
C LEU A 207 -0.53 -4.29 4.52
N LEU A 208 -0.55 -3.00 4.90
CA LEU A 208 -0.52 -2.57 6.30
C LEU A 208 -1.80 -2.95 7.07
N ARG A 209 -2.93 -3.12 6.37
CA ARG A 209 -4.22 -3.55 6.94
C ARG A 209 -4.33 -5.07 7.09
N GLU A 210 -3.31 -5.84 6.75
CA GLU A 210 -3.26 -7.29 6.90
C GLU A 210 -2.38 -7.71 8.09
N GLN A 211 -2.30 -9.01 8.40
CA GLN A 211 -1.40 -9.50 9.44
C GLN A 211 0.05 -9.42 8.96
N ILE A 212 0.82 -8.46 9.48
CA ILE A 212 2.21 -8.23 9.09
C ILE A 212 3.16 -8.36 10.28
N LYS A 213 4.28 -9.06 10.06
CA LYS A 213 5.38 -9.15 11.03
C LYS A 213 6.24 -7.89 10.98
N LEU A 214 6.89 -7.57 12.09
CA LEU A 214 7.77 -6.39 12.22
C LEU A 214 8.77 -6.19 11.06
N PRO A 215 9.52 -7.22 10.58
CA PRO A 215 10.49 -7.03 9.51
C PRO A 215 9.85 -6.60 8.17
N SER A 216 8.70 -7.19 7.83
CA SER A 216 7.95 -6.82 6.63
C SER A 216 7.34 -5.43 6.78
N CYS A 217 6.87 -5.09 7.98
CA CYS A 217 6.33 -3.77 8.29
C CYS A 217 7.39 -2.66 8.13
N LEU A 218 8.62 -2.90 8.62
CA LEU A 218 9.75 -2.00 8.42
C LEU A 218 10.07 -1.78 6.94
N LYS A 219 10.05 -2.84 6.12
CA LYS A 219 10.23 -2.72 4.67
C LYS A 219 9.14 -1.90 4.01
N VAL A 220 7.88 -2.17 4.35
CA VAL A 220 6.71 -1.46 3.82
C VAL A 220 6.77 0.04 4.16
N ILE A 221 7.01 0.38 5.43
CA ILE A 221 7.16 1.78 5.85
C ILE A 221 8.40 2.40 5.20
N GLY A 222 9.49 1.66 5.03
CA GLY A 222 10.67 2.09 4.29
C GLY A 222 10.36 2.46 2.83
N TYR A 223 9.49 1.68 2.15
CA TYR A 223 9.02 2.04 0.81
C TYR A 223 8.17 3.31 0.81
N LEU A 224 7.26 3.47 1.78
CA LEU A 224 6.46 4.71 1.90
C LEU A 224 7.32 5.95 2.17
N ARG A 225 8.36 5.82 3.00
CA ARG A 225 9.36 6.90 3.22
C ARG A 225 10.10 7.24 1.93
N ARG A 226 10.55 6.24 1.17
CA ARG A 226 11.24 6.46 -0.13
C ARG A 226 10.33 7.10 -1.17
N MET A 227 9.04 6.78 -1.17
CA MET A 227 8.07 7.40 -2.09
C MET A 227 7.83 8.89 -1.80
N GLU A 228 8.21 9.38 -0.61
CA GLU A 228 8.01 10.77 -0.14
C GLU A 228 6.55 11.24 -0.30
N ALA A 229 5.60 10.30 -0.19
CA ALA A 229 4.18 10.58 -0.37
C ALA A 229 3.53 11.18 0.89
N PHE A 230 4.15 10.99 2.06
CA PHE A 230 3.66 11.43 3.36
C PHE A 230 4.78 12.06 4.17
N ASP A 231 4.44 13.08 4.97
CA ASP A 231 5.35 13.56 6.03
C ASP A 231 5.48 12.50 7.15
N GLU A 232 6.53 12.56 7.96
CA GLU A 232 6.78 11.56 9.02
C GLU A 232 5.64 11.56 10.06
N ALA A 233 5.02 12.71 10.33
CA ALA A 233 3.84 12.82 11.19
C ALA A 233 2.59 12.17 10.55
N GLU A 234 2.40 12.33 9.25
CA GLU A 234 1.30 11.72 8.50
C GLU A 234 1.48 10.20 8.38
N LEU A 235 2.72 9.75 8.16
CA LEU A 235 3.09 8.34 8.07
C LEU A 235 2.79 7.59 9.38
N ARG A 236 3.09 8.22 10.53
CA ARG A 236 2.70 7.70 11.86
C ARG A 236 1.19 7.51 11.98
N LEU A 237 0.40 8.48 11.51
CA LEU A 237 -1.05 8.41 11.54
C LEU A 237 -1.59 7.34 10.57
N VAL A 238 -1.10 7.30 9.33
CA VAL A 238 -1.48 6.31 8.31
C VAL A 238 -1.18 4.90 8.80
N PHE A 239 -0.03 4.69 9.46
CA PHE A 239 0.28 3.42 10.10
C PHE A 239 -0.76 3.05 11.15
N LEU A 240 -1.02 3.92 12.13
CA LEU A 240 -1.97 3.63 13.21
C LEU A 240 -3.39 3.39 12.68
N LEU A 241 -3.87 4.22 11.73
CA LEU A 241 -5.18 4.05 11.11
C LEU A 241 -5.29 2.74 10.32
N SER A 242 -4.24 2.35 9.60
CA SER A 242 -4.23 1.09 8.84
C SER A 242 -4.22 -0.12 9.78
N ARG A 243 -3.46 -0.05 10.87
CA ARG A 243 -3.42 -1.09 11.89
C ARG A 243 -4.71 -1.16 12.73
N ASP A 244 -5.33 -0.03 13.02
CA ASP A 244 -6.66 0.02 13.66
C ASP A 244 -7.70 -0.62 12.76
N ALA A 245 -7.73 -0.28 11.47
CA ALA A 245 -8.66 -0.92 10.52
C ALA A 245 -8.51 -2.46 10.50
N TYR A 246 -7.28 -2.98 10.64
CA TYR A 246 -7.04 -4.41 10.81
C TYR A 246 -7.65 -4.94 12.13
N LEU A 247 -7.38 -4.29 13.26
CA LEU A 247 -7.93 -4.66 14.57
C LEU A 247 -9.47 -4.64 14.56
N GLN A 248 -10.09 -3.60 14.01
CA GLN A 248 -11.54 -3.49 13.86
C GLN A 248 -12.12 -4.60 13.01
N THR A 249 -11.43 -5.02 11.95
CA THR A 249 -11.87 -6.14 11.10
C THR A 249 -11.90 -7.45 11.89
N LEU A 250 -10.91 -7.68 12.77
CA LEU A 250 -10.88 -8.84 13.65
C LEU A 250 -11.99 -8.80 14.70
N ILE A 251 -12.23 -7.64 15.31
CA ILE A 251 -13.31 -7.46 16.30
C ILE A 251 -14.67 -7.72 15.65
N ARG A 252 -14.92 -7.18 14.45
CA ARG A 252 -16.15 -7.42 13.66
C ARG A 252 -16.36 -8.89 13.31
N ALA A 253 -15.29 -9.66 13.15
CA ALA A 253 -15.40 -11.10 12.91
C ALA A 253 -15.96 -11.84 14.13
N ILE A 254 -15.66 -11.36 15.35
CA ILE A 254 -16.14 -11.93 16.61
C ILE A 254 -17.56 -11.50 16.96
N ASP A 255 -18.10 -10.43 16.37
CA ASP A 255 -19.45 -9.93 16.66
C ASP A 255 -20.57 -10.97 16.50
N LYS A 256 -20.32 -12.05 15.75
CA LYS A 256 -21.22 -13.21 15.63
C LYS A 256 -21.42 -13.98 16.94
N GLU A 257 -20.46 -13.91 17.86
CA GLU A 257 -20.41 -14.63 19.13
C GLU A 257 -21.02 -13.84 20.29
N LYS A 258 -21.59 -12.64 20.04
CA LYS A 258 -22.25 -11.79 21.07
C LYS A 258 -23.36 -12.46 21.87
N LYS A 259 -23.86 -13.62 21.43
CA LYS A 259 -24.88 -14.41 22.14
C LYS A 259 -24.39 -14.94 23.49
N ASP A 260 -23.09 -15.22 23.61
CA ASP A 260 -22.48 -15.62 24.88
C ASP A 260 -21.55 -14.50 25.36
N PRO A 261 -22.00 -13.64 26.30
CA PRO A 261 -21.22 -12.52 26.81
C PRO A 261 -19.86 -12.91 27.39
N VAL A 262 -19.77 -14.07 28.05
CA VAL A 262 -18.53 -14.51 28.71
C VAL A 262 -17.52 -14.95 27.67
N HIS A 263 -17.93 -15.77 26.71
CA HIS A 263 -17.04 -16.21 25.64
C HIS A 263 -16.61 -15.05 24.74
N TYR A 264 -17.55 -14.19 24.36
CA TYR A 264 -17.29 -12.99 23.57
C TYR A 264 -16.24 -12.10 24.23
N LEU A 265 -16.42 -11.78 25.52
CA LEU A 265 -15.53 -10.86 26.22
C LEU A 265 -14.12 -11.44 26.38
N LYS A 266 -14.00 -12.73 26.72
CA LYS A 266 -12.69 -13.41 26.80
C LYS A 266 -11.93 -13.36 25.46
N LYS A 267 -12.62 -13.69 24.36
CA LYS A 267 -12.01 -13.67 23.03
C LYS A 267 -11.65 -12.26 22.58
N TRP A 268 -12.51 -11.29 22.86
CA TRP A 268 -12.25 -9.88 22.60
C TRP A 268 -10.98 -9.42 23.32
N ILE A 269 -10.82 -9.77 24.61
CA ILE A 269 -9.65 -9.42 25.41
C ILE A 269 -8.37 -10.06 24.85
N ASP A 270 -8.43 -11.31 24.37
CA ASP A 270 -7.26 -11.97 23.77
C ASP A 270 -6.82 -11.31 22.46
N ILE A 271 -7.77 -11.04 21.54
CA ILE A 271 -7.50 -10.33 20.28
C ILE A 271 -6.96 -8.92 20.56
N PHE A 272 -7.59 -8.22 21.49
CA PHE A 272 -7.14 -6.91 21.93
C PHE A 272 -5.70 -6.97 22.47
N ARG A 273 -5.41 -7.88 23.41
CA ARG A 273 -4.08 -8.02 24.01
C ARG A 273 -3.00 -8.28 22.97
N GLU A 274 -3.21 -9.26 22.09
CA GLU A 274 -2.20 -9.67 21.10
C GLU A 274 -1.95 -8.57 20.07
N HIS A 275 -3.01 -8.08 19.42
CA HIS A 275 -2.83 -7.16 18.31
C HIS A 275 -2.54 -5.74 18.75
N PHE A 276 -3.11 -5.25 19.86
CA PHE A 276 -2.76 -3.92 20.36
C PHE A 276 -1.30 -3.86 20.84
N PHE A 277 -0.82 -4.93 21.48
CA PHE A 277 0.59 -5.06 21.85
C PHE A 277 1.49 -5.04 20.61
N ASP A 278 1.16 -5.81 19.57
CA ASP A 278 1.90 -5.80 18.30
C ASP A 278 1.91 -4.41 17.66
N ILE A 279 0.78 -3.69 17.66
CA ILE A 279 0.69 -2.35 17.06
C ILE A 279 1.60 -1.36 17.81
N ILE A 280 1.56 -1.34 19.14
CA ILE A 280 2.41 -0.43 19.94
C ILE A 280 3.89 -0.78 19.77
N THR A 281 4.25 -2.07 19.82
CA THR A 281 5.64 -2.50 19.66
C THR A 281 6.17 -2.20 18.27
N GLN A 282 5.37 -2.44 17.22
CA GLN A 282 5.72 -2.08 15.84
C GLN A 282 5.86 -0.56 15.69
N TYR A 283 4.91 0.22 16.20
CA TYR A 283 4.98 1.68 16.15
C TYR A 283 6.28 2.19 16.79
N ARG A 284 6.58 1.74 18.02
CA ARG A 284 7.80 2.14 18.73
C ARG A 284 9.06 1.70 17.99
N ALA A 285 9.08 0.50 17.40
CA ALA A 285 10.23 0.02 16.64
C ALA A 285 10.47 0.80 15.33
N ILE A 286 9.41 1.32 14.70
CA ILE A 286 9.47 2.00 13.39
C ILE A 286 9.72 3.52 13.55
N PHE A 287 9.16 4.13 14.59
CA PHE A 287 9.06 5.58 14.76
C PHE A 287 9.73 6.12 16.02
N ALA A 288 10.55 5.33 16.71
CA ALA A 288 11.36 5.82 17.83
C ALA A 288 12.41 6.84 17.34
N ASP A 289 12.06 8.12 17.41
CA ASP A 289 12.99 9.23 17.32
C ASP A 289 13.58 9.50 18.71
N ASP A 290 14.90 9.45 18.82
CA ASP A 290 15.76 9.95 19.90
C ASP A 290 15.25 9.85 21.35
N GLY A 291 15.74 8.84 22.11
CA GLY A 291 15.85 8.98 23.57
C GLY A 291 15.35 7.82 24.46
N GLY A 292 15.19 6.59 23.96
CA GLY A 292 14.65 5.52 24.80
C GLY A 292 14.97 4.09 24.38
N GLY A 293 16.24 3.69 24.55
CA GLY A 293 16.67 2.33 24.88
C GLY A 293 16.05 1.16 24.12
N LEU A 294 16.57 0.88 22.92
CA LEU A 294 17.11 -0.42 22.50
C LEU A 294 18.03 -0.12 21.31
N ALA A 295 19.30 -0.47 21.47
CA ALA A 295 20.38 -0.09 20.57
C ALA A 295 19.99 -0.24 19.09
N SER A 296 20.13 0.88 18.38
CA SER A 296 20.46 0.96 16.96
C SER A 296 21.29 -0.25 16.53
N THR A 297 20.67 -1.19 15.83
CA THR A 297 21.42 -2.15 15.04
C THR A 297 21.95 -1.40 13.82
N PRO A 298 23.27 -1.39 13.58
CA PRO A 298 23.93 -0.50 12.62
C PRO A 298 23.72 -0.93 11.15
N ILE A 299 22.75 -1.79 10.87
CA ILE A 299 22.55 -2.37 9.54
C ILE A 299 21.69 -1.47 8.65
N TYR A 300 20.85 -0.60 9.23
CA TYR A 300 19.95 0.27 8.46
C TYR A 300 20.36 1.74 8.38
N SER A 301 21.38 2.19 9.13
CA SER A 301 21.94 3.54 9.00
C SER A 301 22.64 3.80 7.65
N SER A 302 22.88 2.77 6.84
CA SER A 302 23.47 2.89 5.50
C SER A 302 22.49 3.35 4.42
N PHE A 303 21.20 3.55 4.75
CA PHE A 303 20.22 4.16 3.85
C PHE A 303 20.23 5.70 3.91
N MET A 304 21.36 6.33 4.26
CA MET A 304 21.53 7.77 4.03
C MET A 304 21.47 8.05 2.52
N ILE A 305 20.35 8.66 2.13
CA ILE A 305 20.08 9.17 0.78
C ILE A 305 20.96 10.42 0.55
N PRO A 306 21.69 10.50 -0.58
CA PRO A 306 22.16 11.76 -1.11
C PRO A 306 20.94 12.57 -1.58
N GLN A 307 20.74 13.77 -1.03
CA GLN A 307 19.71 14.70 -1.53
C GLN A 307 19.86 14.87 -3.05
N SER A 308 18.82 14.50 -3.80
CA SER A 308 18.69 14.77 -5.23
C SER A 308 17.49 15.69 -5.46
N PRO A 309 17.50 16.56 -6.49
CA PRO A 309 16.49 17.60 -6.62
C PRO A 309 15.19 17.05 -7.22
N SER A 310 14.07 17.57 -6.73
CA SER A 310 12.69 17.53 -7.27
C SER A 310 11.95 16.18 -7.27
N SER A 311 11.12 15.99 -6.23
CA SER A 311 10.10 14.95 -6.14
C SER A 311 8.80 15.37 -6.84
N PRO A 312 8.11 14.44 -7.54
CA PRO A 312 6.92 14.72 -8.35
C PRO A 312 5.67 15.18 -7.57
N TRP A 313 5.72 15.14 -6.23
CA TRP A 313 4.60 15.45 -5.35
C TRP A 313 4.65 16.87 -4.75
N THR A 314 5.73 17.63 -5.00
CA THR A 314 5.91 18.95 -4.38
C THR A 314 5.61 20.08 -5.37
N THR A 315 4.42 20.66 -5.27
CA THR A 315 4.15 21.99 -5.83
C THR A 315 4.77 23.02 -4.92
N SER A 316 5.70 23.82 -5.46
CA SER A 316 6.39 24.91 -4.77
C SER A 316 5.42 25.89 -4.11
N SER A 317 5.39 25.90 -2.78
CA SER A 317 4.88 27.03 -1.99
C SER A 317 5.94 27.39 -0.95
N SER A 318 6.70 28.44 -1.27
CA SER A 318 7.57 29.14 -0.34
C SER A 318 6.72 30.07 0.51
N ASP A 319 6.59 29.81 1.82
CA ASP A 319 6.66 30.89 2.81
C ASP A 319 6.75 30.43 4.28
N SER A 320 7.82 30.93 4.92
CA SER A 320 7.94 31.48 6.28
C SER A 320 7.65 30.66 7.57
N SER A 321 8.68 30.67 8.43
CA SER A 321 8.68 30.73 9.90
C SER A 321 8.80 29.43 10.74
N ASP A 322 9.89 29.42 11.49
CA ASP A 322 10.58 28.33 12.17
C ASP A 322 9.96 27.91 13.53
N ASN A 323 8.63 27.90 13.64
CA ASN A 323 7.90 27.47 14.86
C ASN A 323 6.98 26.26 14.65
N THR A 324 6.80 25.80 13.41
CA THR A 324 5.96 24.62 13.08
C THR A 324 6.64 23.28 13.34
N SER A 325 7.97 23.23 13.34
CA SER A 325 8.78 22.03 13.57
C SER A 325 8.59 21.49 15.00
N GLY A 326 8.59 22.36 16.01
CA GLY A 326 8.32 21.98 17.40
C GLY A 326 6.88 21.46 17.62
N ARG A 327 5.89 22.05 16.94
CA ARG A 327 4.47 21.65 17.05
C ARG A 327 4.19 20.33 16.32
N ARG A 328 4.80 20.11 15.15
CA ARG A 328 4.72 18.85 14.37
C ARG A 328 5.36 17.67 15.11
N ASN A 329 6.50 17.90 15.77
CA ASN A 329 7.16 16.88 16.59
C ASN A 329 6.37 16.55 17.87
N LEU A 330 5.73 17.56 18.49
CA LEU A 330 4.84 17.34 19.63
C LEU A 330 3.59 16.55 19.21
N THR A 331 2.97 16.88 18.08
CA THR A 331 1.84 16.09 17.56
C THR A 331 2.25 14.65 17.29
N ALA A 332 3.42 14.43 16.68
CA ALA A 332 3.92 13.10 16.35
C ALA A 332 4.14 12.19 17.57
N THR A 333 4.64 12.74 18.67
CA THR A 333 4.81 11.98 19.94
C THR A 333 3.48 11.73 20.65
N THR A 334 2.49 12.63 20.49
CA THR A 334 1.15 12.47 21.09
C THR A 334 0.20 11.55 20.31
N VAL A 335 0.43 11.26 19.03
CA VAL A 335 -0.50 10.43 18.22
C VAL A 335 -0.69 9.04 18.83
N LEU A 336 0.38 8.42 19.34
CA LEU A 336 0.29 7.11 19.97
C LEU A 336 -0.52 7.17 21.27
N ALA A 337 -0.39 8.25 22.05
CA ALA A 337 -1.14 8.44 23.29
C ALA A 337 -2.63 8.65 23.00
N ASP A 338 -2.96 9.49 22.01
CA ASP A 338 -4.35 9.72 21.57
C ASP A 338 -5.00 8.44 21.04
N TYR A 339 -4.28 7.68 20.21
CA TYR A 339 -4.72 6.37 19.75
C TYR A 339 -4.94 5.39 20.91
N THR A 340 -4.05 5.38 21.91
CA THR A 340 -4.21 4.55 23.11
C THR A 340 -5.47 4.92 23.87
N ILE A 341 -5.77 6.21 24.04
CA ILE A 341 -7.00 6.68 24.69
C ILE A 341 -8.23 6.22 23.90
N HIS A 342 -8.22 6.37 22.58
CA HIS A 342 -9.32 5.94 21.71
C HIS A 342 -9.63 4.44 21.88
N ILE A 343 -8.60 3.60 21.82
CA ILE A 343 -8.74 2.15 21.95
C ILE A 343 -9.17 1.73 23.37
N LEU A 344 -8.65 2.37 24.42
CA LEU A 344 -9.12 2.13 25.79
C LEU A 344 -10.58 2.59 25.99
N GLY A 345 -11.01 3.63 25.27
CA GLY A 345 -12.42 4.02 25.17
C GLY A 345 -13.30 2.91 24.59
N GLN A 346 -12.82 2.20 23.56
CA GLN A 346 -13.52 1.05 23.02
C GLN A 346 -13.59 -0.12 24.01
N LEU A 347 -12.47 -0.43 24.69
CA LEU A 347 -12.44 -1.46 25.75
C LEU A 347 -13.45 -1.17 26.85
N THR A 348 -13.47 0.05 27.36
CA THR A 348 -14.40 0.48 28.44
C THR A 348 -15.85 0.46 27.97
N SER A 349 -16.13 0.87 26.73
CA SER A 349 -17.46 0.75 26.13
C SER A 349 -17.93 -0.71 26.09
N VAL A 350 -17.09 -1.63 25.61
CA VAL A 350 -17.41 -3.08 25.56
C VAL A 350 -17.62 -3.64 26.96
N LEU A 351 -16.78 -3.29 27.93
CA LEU A 351 -16.95 -3.72 29.31
C LEU A 351 -18.26 -3.20 29.92
N SER A 352 -18.65 -1.94 29.64
CA SER A 352 -19.89 -1.37 30.14
C SER A 352 -21.13 -2.06 29.58
N GLU A 353 -21.07 -2.57 28.34
CA GLU A 353 -22.18 -3.26 27.68
C GLU A 353 -22.31 -4.72 28.17
N PHE A 354 -21.20 -5.46 28.27
CA PHE A 354 -21.24 -6.90 28.51
C PHE A 354 -21.07 -7.33 29.98
N THR A 355 -20.36 -6.56 30.80
CA THR A 355 -20.15 -6.91 32.22
C THR A 355 -21.45 -7.04 33.02
N PRO A 356 -22.48 -6.16 32.83
CA PRO A 356 -23.75 -6.29 33.54
C PRO A 356 -24.56 -7.55 33.19
N LEU A 357 -24.33 -8.15 32.02
CA LEU A 357 -25.04 -9.34 31.55
C LEU A 357 -24.55 -10.64 32.23
N ILE A 358 -23.37 -10.60 32.85
CA ILE A 358 -22.76 -11.76 33.50
C ILE A 358 -23.41 -11.97 34.87
N THR A 359 -23.89 -13.19 35.14
CA THR A 359 -24.59 -13.53 36.39
C THR A 359 -23.73 -14.33 37.37
N ASP A 360 -22.62 -14.91 36.90
CA ASP A 360 -21.76 -15.80 37.67
C ASP A 360 -20.44 -15.15 38.06
N THR A 361 -20.10 -15.22 39.36
CA THR A 361 -18.87 -14.64 39.91
C THR A 361 -17.61 -15.38 39.47
N GLN A 362 -17.67 -16.69 39.16
CA GLN A 362 -16.50 -17.44 38.68
C GLN A 362 -16.07 -16.98 37.28
N SER A 363 -17.05 -16.84 36.39
CA SER A 363 -16.85 -16.30 35.05
C SER A 363 -16.31 -14.87 35.09
N LEU A 364 -16.88 -14.03 35.96
CA LEU A 364 -16.43 -12.67 36.19
C LEU A 364 -14.97 -12.62 36.69
N SER A 365 -14.58 -13.53 37.59
CA SER A 365 -13.21 -13.63 38.13
C SER A 365 -12.22 -14.02 37.05
N SER A 366 -12.60 -15.01 36.24
CA SER A 366 -11.78 -15.46 35.11
C SER A 366 -11.52 -14.33 34.10
N ILE A 367 -12.55 -13.51 33.80
CA ILE A 367 -12.41 -12.35 32.89
C ILE A 367 -11.53 -11.27 33.54
N LEU A 368 -11.73 -10.97 34.83
CA LEU A 368 -10.93 -9.99 35.55
C LEU A 368 -9.44 -10.38 35.56
N ILE A 369 -9.12 -11.64 35.86
CA ILE A 369 -7.75 -12.16 35.81
C ILE A 369 -7.15 -11.98 34.41
N GLN A 370 -7.92 -12.28 33.35
CA GLN A 370 -7.47 -12.12 31.98
C GLN A 370 -7.22 -10.63 31.62
N LEU A 371 -8.07 -9.71 32.08
CA LEU A 371 -7.85 -8.27 31.94
C LEU A 371 -6.65 -7.77 32.74
N MET A 372 -6.45 -8.27 33.96
CA MET A 372 -5.29 -7.91 34.78
C MET A 372 -4.00 -8.39 34.12
N TYR A 373 -3.99 -9.59 33.56
CA TYR A 373 -2.88 -10.10 32.76
C TYR A 373 -2.67 -9.25 31.49
N CYS A 374 -3.75 -8.89 30.81
CA CYS A 374 -3.72 -8.01 29.64
C CYS A 374 -3.09 -6.65 29.99
N GLY A 375 -3.58 -5.97 31.02
CA GLY A 375 -3.03 -4.70 31.52
C GLY A 375 -1.58 -4.82 31.99
N MET A 376 -1.20 -5.92 32.64
CA MET A 376 0.20 -6.18 33.01
C MET A 376 1.09 -6.36 31.78
N SER A 377 0.61 -7.08 30.75
CA SER A 377 1.37 -7.30 29.52
C SER A 377 1.56 -6.00 28.72
N LEU A 378 0.52 -5.16 28.65
CA LEU A 378 0.55 -3.86 27.99
C LEU A 378 1.31 -2.81 28.82
N GLY A 379 1.38 -2.98 30.14
CA GLY A 379 2.21 -2.16 31.03
C GLY A 379 3.69 -2.18 30.61
N ARG A 380 4.17 -3.29 30.04
CA ARG A 380 5.54 -3.41 29.50
C ARG A 380 5.82 -2.48 28.32
N VAL A 381 4.78 -2.09 27.57
CA VAL A 381 4.85 -1.12 26.46
C VAL A 381 4.38 0.28 26.85
N GLY A 382 4.16 0.50 28.15
CA GLY A 382 3.82 1.80 28.75
C GLY A 382 2.32 2.08 28.82
N VAL A 383 1.45 1.07 28.70
CA VAL A 383 0.00 1.24 28.80
C VAL A 383 -0.56 0.38 29.93
N ASP A 384 -0.91 1.01 31.06
CA ASP A 384 -1.54 0.32 32.18
C ASP A 384 -2.93 0.91 32.46
N PHE A 385 -3.97 0.14 32.17
CA PHE A 385 -5.38 0.53 32.31
C PHE A 385 -6.08 -0.22 33.45
N ARG A 386 -5.36 -1.00 34.28
CA ARG A 386 -6.00 -1.88 35.27
C ARG A 386 -6.93 -1.13 36.22
N HIS A 387 -6.58 0.09 36.62
CA HIS A 387 -7.40 0.95 37.46
C HIS A 387 -8.68 1.46 36.77
N LEU A 388 -8.71 1.52 35.44
CA LEU A 388 -9.88 1.98 34.68
C LEU A 388 -10.97 0.91 34.60
N VAL A 389 -10.61 -0.37 34.75
CA VAL A 389 -11.55 -1.48 34.56
C VAL A 389 -12.15 -2.00 35.87
N THR A 390 -11.53 -1.75 37.03
CA THR A 390 -11.97 -2.33 38.31
C THR A 390 -13.41 -1.96 38.69
N GLY A 391 -13.82 -0.71 38.46
CA GLY A 391 -15.16 -0.22 38.82
C GLY A 391 -16.31 -1.03 38.19
N TYR A 392 -16.16 -1.45 36.93
CA TYR A 392 -17.18 -2.27 36.25
C TYR A 392 -17.39 -3.63 36.92
N PHE A 393 -16.32 -4.21 37.47
CA PHE A 393 -16.36 -5.50 38.16
C PHE A 393 -16.91 -5.34 39.59
N GLU A 394 -16.59 -4.24 40.27
CA GLU A 394 -17.15 -3.92 41.60
C GLU A 394 -18.68 -3.83 41.53
N GLU A 395 -19.22 -3.05 40.58
CA GLU A 395 -20.67 -2.93 40.39
C GLU A 395 -21.34 -4.27 40.06
N ALA A 396 -20.70 -5.10 39.23
CA ALA A 396 -21.22 -6.42 38.88
C ALA A 396 -21.21 -7.40 40.06
N VAL A 397 -20.13 -7.42 40.85
CA VAL A 397 -20.05 -8.24 42.07
C VAL A 397 -21.13 -7.79 43.06
N GLU A 398 -21.26 -6.48 43.30
CA GLU A 398 -22.27 -5.94 44.20
C GLU A 398 -23.68 -6.39 43.79
N ARG A 399 -24.03 -6.25 42.51
CA ARG A 399 -25.32 -6.69 41.96
C ARG A 399 -25.57 -8.19 42.16
N ILE A 400 -24.59 -9.04 41.84
CA ILE A 400 -24.74 -10.50 41.94
C ILE A 400 -24.94 -10.90 43.40
N ILE A 401 -24.12 -10.39 44.32
CA ILE A 401 -24.19 -10.73 45.74
C ILE A 401 -25.46 -10.20 46.39
N LYS A 402 -25.85 -8.95 46.11
CA LYS A 402 -27.12 -8.40 46.59
C LYS A 402 -28.32 -9.23 46.14
N LYS A 403 -28.29 -9.72 44.89
CA LYS A 403 -29.34 -10.59 44.35
C LYS A 403 -29.39 -11.93 45.10
N ILE A 404 -28.28 -12.63 45.29
CA ILE A 404 -28.27 -13.92 46.00
C ILE A 404 -28.78 -13.77 47.44
N ILE A 405 -28.34 -12.71 48.15
CA ILE A 405 -28.81 -12.42 49.51
C ILE A 405 -30.30 -12.08 49.53
N SER A 406 -30.77 -11.27 48.56
CA SER A 406 -32.18 -10.91 48.43
C SER A 406 -33.06 -12.12 48.13
N ASP A 407 -32.66 -12.97 47.20
CA ASP A 407 -33.41 -14.18 46.81
C ASP A 407 -33.52 -15.14 48.00
N GLY A 408 -32.44 -15.33 48.76
CA GLY A 408 -32.45 -16.14 49.98
C GLY A 408 -33.30 -15.55 51.10
N THR A 409 -33.26 -14.23 51.28
CA THR A 409 -34.08 -13.51 52.28
C THR A 409 -35.55 -13.53 51.90
N GLN A 410 -35.87 -13.33 50.61
CA GLN A 410 -37.24 -13.34 50.11
C GLN A 410 -37.87 -14.73 50.24
N ALA A 411 -37.14 -15.80 49.94
CA ALA A 411 -37.63 -17.17 50.13
C ALA A 411 -38.05 -17.43 51.59
N PHE A 412 -37.26 -16.96 52.56
CA PHE A 412 -37.60 -17.02 53.98
C PHE A 412 -38.84 -16.17 54.32
N LEU A 413 -38.91 -14.94 53.81
CA LEU A 413 -40.04 -14.04 54.05
C LEU A 413 -41.33 -14.57 53.43
N ASP A 414 -41.27 -15.23 52.27
CA ASP A 414 -42.44 -15.84 51.62
C ASP A 414 -42.99 -17.01 52.44
N GLU A 415 -42.11 -17.85 53.00
CA GLU A 415 -42.48 -18.94 53.92
C GLU A 415 -43.13 -18.38 55.19
N LEU A 416 -42.52 -17.35 55.79
CA LEU A 416 -43.06 -16.66 56.96
C LEU A 416 -44.40 -15.97 56.67
N ASN A 417 -44.54 -15.32 55.52
CA ASN A 417 -45.79 -14.69 55.10
C ASN A 417 -46.88 -15.72 54.79
N GLY A 418 -46.53 -16.89 54.28
CA GLY A 418 -47.43 -18.04 54.15
C GLY A 418 -47.98 -18.46 55.51
N ALA A 419 -47.09 -18.63 56.49
CA ALA A 419 -47.47 -18.95 57.87
C ALA A 419 -48.33 -17.85 58.52
N ILE A 420 -48.02 -16.57 58.27
CA ILE A 420 -48.83 -15.42 58.73
C ILE A 420 -50.25 -15.48 58.14
N LYS A 421 -50.38 -15.75 56.83
CA LYS A 421 -51.69 -15.80 56.14
C LYS A 421 -52.54 -16.98 56.59
N ASN A 422 -51.91 -18.13 56.79
CA ASN A 422 -52.59 -19.37 57.19
C ASN A 422 -52.79 -19.48 58.71
N VAL A 423 -52.14 -18.59 59.48
CA VAL A 423 -52.08 -18.65 60.95
C VAL A 423 -51.54 -20.01 61.41
N ASP A 424 -50.48 -20.47 60.74
CA ASP A 424 -49.85 -21.74 61.09
C ASP A 424 -49.16 -21.63 62.46
N VAL A 425 -49.23 -22.68 63.27
CA VAL A 425 -48.57 -22.71 64.58
C VAL A 425 -47.06 -22.91 64.36
N PRO A 426 -46.16 -22.26 65.13
CA PRO A 426 -44.71 -22.41 64.97
C PRO A 426 -44.20 -23.86 64.89
N ASN A 427 -44.82 -24.80 65.60
CA ASN A 427 -44.47 -26.22 65.58
C ASN A 427 -44.63 -26.90 64.22
N THR A 428 -45.47 -26.36 63.34
CA THR A 428 -45.83 -26.97 62.06
C THR A 428 -44.78 -26.72 60.98
N TRP A 429 -43.99 -25.64 61.08
CA TRP A 429 -43.07 -25.22 60.02
C TRP A 429 -41.69 -24.76 60.53
N MET A 430 -41.56 -24.31 61.79
CA MET A 430 -40.27 -23.88 62.33
C MET A 430 -39.41 -25.03 62.86
N ILE A 431 -40.00 -26.16 63.24
CA ILE A 431 -39.29 -27.31 63.82
C ILE A 431 -39.32 -28.49 62.85
N SER A 432 -38.19 -29.19 62.73
CA SER A 432 -38.12 -30.46 62.00
C SER A 432 -38.76 -31.59 62.80
N ASP A 433 -39.75 -32.29 62.21
CA ASP A 433 -40.15 -33.60 62.73
C ASP A 433 -38.95 -34.55 62.68
N LYS A 434 -38.69 -35.31 63.75
CA LYS A 434 -37.53 -36.22 63.89
C LYS A 434 -37.36 -37.29 62.77
N LYS A 435 -38.25 -37.33 61.77
CA LYS A 435 -38.16 -38.16 60.56
C LYS A 435 -37.42 -37.50 59.38
N SER A 436 -37.14 -36.19 59.40
CA SER A 436 -36.50 -35.47 58.28
C SER A 436 -34.98 -35.65 58.18
N VAL A 437 -34.36 -36.30 59.18
CA VAL A 437 -32.90 -36.51 59.23
C VAL A 437 -32.38 -37.37 58.07
N ASN A 438 -33.25 -38.15 57.41
CA ASN A 438 -32.90 -39.01 56.29
C ASN A 438 -32.94 -38.34 54.89
N LEU A 439 -33.29 -37.06 54.78
CA LEU A 439 -33.19 -36.32 53.50
C LEU A 439 -31.80 -35.67 53.28
N LEU A 440 -30.89 -35.78 54.25
CA LEU A 440 -29.54 -35.23 54.20
C LEU A 440 -28.49 -36.20 53.61
N GLU A 441 -28.84 -37.48 53.38
CA GLU A 441 -27.94 -38.45 52.70
C GLU A 441 -27.93 -38.32 51.17
N SER A 442 -28.85 -37.57 50.58
CA SER A 442 -28.97 -37.38 49.12
C SER A 442 -28.31 -36.09 48.60
N ILE A 443 -27.43 -35.45 49.38
CA ILE A 443 -26.70 -34.25 48.96
C ILE A 443 -25.31 -34.65 48.44
N PRO A 444 -25.04 -34.59 47.12
CA PRO A 444 -23.69 -34.77 46.62
C PRO A 444 -22.86 -33.51 46.95
N SER A 445 -21.63 -33.73 47.40
CA SER A 445 -20.51 -32.76 47.44
C SER A 445 -20.29 -31.97 48.74
N LEU A 446 -20.01 -32.67 49.84
CA LEU A 446 -19.21 -32.17 50.97
C LEU A 446 -17.82 -32.82 51.07
N ARG A 447 -17.40 -33.55 50.03
CA ARG A 447 -16.03 -34.08 49.96
C ARG A 447 -15.13 -33.06 49.26
N PRO A 448 -14.03 -32.59 49.87
CA PRO A 448 -13.06 -31.76 49.16
C PRO A 448 -12.42 -32.61 48.06
N SER A 449 -12.69 -32.26 46.80
CA SER A 449 -11.95 -32.79 45.66
C SER A 449 -10.53 -32.24 45.72
N SER A 450 -9.60 -33.11 46.11
CA SER A 450 -8.17 -32.92 45.98
C SER A 450 -7.75 -32.88 44.50
N SER A 451 -7.29 -31.72 44.02
CA SER A 451 -6.22 -31.49 43.01
C SER A 451 -6.31 -30.00 42.58
N SER A 452 -5.26 -29.19 42.54
CA SER A 452 -3.89 -29.44 42.08
C SER A 452 -2.87 -28.43 42.68
N SER A 453 -1.75 -29.00 43.10
CA SER A 453 -0.37 -28.48 43.25
C SER A 453 -0.03 -27.00 43.01
N ILE A 454 0.49 -26.33 44.05
CA ILE A 454 1.75 -25.57 44.00
C ILE A 454 2.51 -25.76 45.32
N SER A 455 3.83 -25.87 45.18
CA SER A 455 4.82 -26.41 46.10
C SER A 455 5.25 -25.50 47.26
N SER A 456 5.35 -26.10 48.45
CA SER A 456 6.34 -25.91 49.54
C SER A 456 6.82 -24.49 49.91
N THR A 457 6.52 -24.03 51.12
CA THR A 457 7.42 -24.10 52.31
C THR A 457 6.77 -23.46 53.56
N ASN A 458 6.93 -24.15 54.70
CA ASN A 458 6.90 -23.71 56.11
C ASN A 458 5.90 -22.63 56.59
N SER A 459 4.93 -23.02 57.43
CA SER A 459 4.91 -22.78 58.90
C SER A 459 3.47 -22.86 59.48
N SER A 460 3.37 -23.55 60.62
CA SER A 460 2.31 -23.51 61.65
C SER A 460 0.93 -22.88 61.30
N ALA A 461 -0.03 -23.72 60.89
CA ALA A 461 -1.46 -23.37 60.90
C ALA A 461 -2.32 -24.60 61.22
N SER A 462 -2.31 -25.03 62.48
CA SER A 462 -3.17 -26.09 62.99
C SER A 462 -4.07 -25.55 64.11
N SER A 463 -5.16 -24.84 63.76
CA SER A 463 -6.30 -24.54 64.67
C SER A 463 -7.47 -23.71 64.08
N MET A 464 -7.54 -23.38 62.79
CA MET A 464 -8.56 -22.45 62.26
C MET A 464 -9.70 -23.09 61.44
N THR A 465 -9.83 -24.43 61.43
CA THR A 465 -10.80 -25.12 60.56
C THR A 465 -12.12 -25.53 61.25
N SER A 466 -12.26 -25.33 62.57
CA SER A 466 -13.47 -25.69 63.33
C SER A 466 -14.48 -24.55 63.52
N SER A 467 -14.15 -23.31 63.13
CA SER A 467 -14.90 -22.10 63.50
C SER A 467 -15.94 -21.61 62.50
N PHE A 468 -15.99 -22.18 61.29
CA PHE A 468 -16.92 -21.75 60.22
C PHE A 468 -17.95 -22.82 59.85
N THR A 469 -18.02 -23.91 60.61
CA THR A 469 -19.07 -24.92 60.48
C THR A 469 -20.37 -24.37 61.08
N PRO A 470 -21.52 -24.44 60.38
CA PRO A 470 -22.80 -24.08 60.96
C PRO A 470 -23.04 -24.84 62.28
N LEU A 471 -23.45 -24.12 63.32
CA LEU A 471 -23.75 -24.72 64.62
C LEU A 471 -24.85 -25.79 64.46
N VAL A 472 -24.68 -26.96 65.08
CA VAL A 472 -25.68 -28.06 65.05
C VAL A 472 -27.06 -27.59 65.52
N ILE A 473 -27.10 -26.58 66.39
CA ILE A 473 -28.31 -25.93 66.92
C ILE A 473 -29.13 -25.22 65.81
N LEU A 474 -28.49 -24.79 64.71
CA LEU A 474 -29.18 -24.20 63.57
C LEU A 474 -29.95 -25.25 62.74
N LEU A 475 -29.63 -26.54 62.89
CA LEU A 475 -30.27 -27.64 62.17
C LEU A 475 -31.63 -28.03 62.78
N ASP A 476 -31.89 -27.65 64.03
CA ASP A 476 -33.17 -27.89 64.71
C ASP A 476 -34.30 -27.04 64.08
N TYR A 477 -33.94 -25.97 63.37
CA TYR A 477 -34.86 -25.04 62.71
C TYR A 477 -34.60 -24.97 61.19
N PRO A 478 -35.35 -25.73 60.37
CA PRO A 478 -35.13 -25.79 58.91
C PRO A 478 -35.10 -24.42 58.21
N PRO A 479 -35.99 -23.44 58.53
CA PRO A 479 -35.95 -22.13 57.88
C PRO A 479 -34.64 -21.35 58.09
N ILE A 480 -34.04 -21.47 59.29
CA ILE A 480 -32.74 -20.84 59.59
C ILE A 480 -31.62 -21.57 58.85
N ALA A 481 -31.69 -22.89 58.73
CA ALA A 481 -30.72 -23.67 57.98
C ALA A 481 -30.72 -23.31 56.47
N TYR A 482 -31.90 -23.17 55.86
CA TYR A 482 -32.02 -22.73 54.46
C TYR A 482 -31.48 -21.30 54.26
N LEU A 483 -31.82 -20.38 55.17
CA LEU A 483 -31.29 -19.01 55.14
C LEU A 483 -29.75 -18.98 55.29
N THR A 484 -29.21 -19.80 56.20
CA THR A 484 -27.76 -19.97 56.38
C THR A 484 -27.09 -20.43 55.09
N ASN A 485 -27.65 -21.44 54.43
CA ASN A 485 -27.10 -21.94 53.17
C ASN A 485 -27.13 -20.88 52.06
N ALA A 486 -28.20 -20.07 51.99
CA ALA A 486 -28.28 -18.98 51.01
C ALA A 486 -27.19 -17.91 51.24
N TYR A 487 -26.98 -17.52 52.50
CA TYR A 487 -25.97 -16.50 52.85
C TYR A 487 -24.54 -17.06 52.67
N LEU A 488 -24.29 -18.31 53.04
CA LEU A 488 -23.01 -18.97 52.77
C LEU A 488 -22.74 -19.13 51.28
N THR A 489 -23.76 -19.38 50.47
CA THR A 489 -23.64 -19.40 49.00
C THR A 489 -23.20 -18.04 48.49
N ALA A 490 -23.83 -16.96 48.97
CA ALA A 490 -23.43 -15.59 48.62
C ALA A 490 -21.98 -15.30 49.03
N PHE A 491 -21.57 -15.66 50.25
CA PHE A 491 -20.19 -15.43 50.73
C PHE A 491 -19.15 -16.27 49.98
N ASN A 492 -19.50 -17.50 49.60
CA ASN A 492 -18.62 -18.33 48.77
C ASN A 492 -18.44 -17.73 47.37
N SER A 493 -19.50 -17.19 46.76
CA SER A 493 -19.42 -16.43 45.50
C SER A 493 -18.59 -15.16 45.66
N LEU A 494 -18.80 -14.39 46.74
CA LEU A 494 -18.05 -13.17 47.03
C LEU A 494 -16.56 -13.45 47.28
N ARG A 495 -16.21 -14.57 47.91
CA ARG A 495 -14.80 -14.93 48.18
C ARG A 495 -13.96 -15.07 46.90
N VAL A 496 -14.59 -15.38 45.77
CA VAL A 496 -13.91 -15.51 44.47
C VAL A 496 -13.40 -14.15 43.97
N ILE A 497 -14.13 -13.07 44.28
CA ILE A 497 -13.79 -11.68 43.95
C ILE A 497 -14.33 -10.80 45.07
N ALA A 498 -13.46 -10.43 46.01
CA ALA A 498 -13.84 -9.59 47.15
C ALA A 498 -13.16 -8.21 47.06
N PRO A 499 -13.73 -7.23 46.33
CA PRO A 499 -13.24 -5.87 46.36
C PRO A 499 -13.36 -5.29 47.76
N ALA A 500 -12.29 -4.66 48.26
CA ALA A 500 -12.26 -4.02 49.56
C ALA A 500 -13.25 -2.84 49.65
N SER A 501 -13.49 -2.16 48.53
CA SER A 501 -14.47 -1.07 48.38
C SER A 501 -15.90 -1.51 48.75
N LEU A 502 -16.26 -2.78 48.54
CA LEU A 502 -17.59 -3.31 48.80
C LEU A 502 -17.83 -3.74 50.25
N TYR A 503 -16.79 -3.77 51.10
CA TYR A 503 -16.88 -4.25 52.48
C TYR A 503 -17.94 -3.49 53.28
N TYR A 504 -17.94 -2.15 53.23
CA TYR A 504 -18.92 -1.35 53.95
C TYR A 504 -20.31 -1.45 53.30
N THR A 505 -20.38 -1.30 51.98
CA THR A 505 -21.64 -1.28 51.21
C THR A 505 -22.44 -2.58 51.35
N LEU A 506 -21.77 -3.73 51.22
CA LEU A 506 -22.42 -5.03 51.37
C LEU A 506 -22.73 -5.34 52.84
N GLY A 507 -21.89 -4.93 53.78
CA GLY A 507 -22.15 -5.11 55.20
C GLY A 507 -23.40 -4.34 55.69
N VAL A 508 -23.59 -3.10 55.25
CA VAL A 508 -24.82 -2.33 55.54
C VAL A 508 -26.04 -2.99 54.92
N TYR A 509 -25.94 -3.47 53.68
CA TYR A 509 -27.02 -4.20 53.01
C TYR A 509 -27.39 -5.49 53.75
N LEU A 510 -26.39 -6.24 54.22
CA LEU A 510 -26.57 -7.43 55.02
C LEU A 510 -27.30 -7.12 56.34
N SER A 511 -26.89 -6.05 57.04
CA SER A 511 -27.58 -5.58 58.24
C SER A 511 -29.05 -5.21 57.98
N GLN A 512 -29.35 -4.52 56.88
CA GLN A 512 -30.72 -4.17 56.48
C GLN A 512 -31.60 -5.41 56.21
N ASN A 513 -31.05 -6.45 55.57
CA ASN A 513 -31.78 -7.69 55.32
C ASN A 513 -32.08 -8.43 56.64
N LEU A 514 -31.10 -8.52 57.54
CA LEU A 514 -31.29 -9.13 58.86
C LEU A 514 -32.31 -8.38 59.72
N LEU A 515 -32.33 -7.04 59.64
CA LEU A 515 -33.35 -6.22 60.30
C LEU A 515 -34.74 -6.51 59.72
N THR A 516 -34.91 -6.51 58.40
CA THR A 516 -36.19 -6.84 57.74
C THR A 516 -36.75 -8.19 58.20
N ILE A 517 -35.88 -9.21 58.30
CA ILE A 517 -36.27 -10.53 58.83
C ILE A 517 -36.74 -10.42 60.29
N SER A 518 -36.00 -9.69 61.12
CA SER A 518 -36.32 -9.47 62.54
C SER A 518 -37.66 -8.76 62.72
N GLU A 519 -37.95 -7.75 61.91
CA GLU A 519 -39.22 -7.02 61.93
C GLU A 519 -40.40 -7.91 61.53
N SER A 520 -40.24 -8.75 60.51
CA SER A 520 -41.27 -9.70 60.08
C SER A 520 -41.53 -10.78 61.14
N LEU A 521 -40.49 -11.30 61.79
CA LEU A 521 -40.61 -12.25 62.90
C LEU A 521 -41.34 -11.62 64.11
N ARG A 522 -41.06 -10.35 64.41
CA ARG A 522 -41.77 -9.58 65.44
C ARG A 522 -43.26 -9.45 65.12
N ASP A 523 -43.62 -9.18 63.87
CA ASP A 523 -45.02 -9.01 63.47
C ASP A 523 -45.78 -10.35 63.47
N TYR A 524 -45.13 -11.45 63.09
CA TYR A 524 -45.66 -12.80 63.31
C TYR A 524 -45.87 -13.11 64.79
N GLY A 525 -44.94 -12.73 65.65
CA GLY A 525 -45.08 -12.86 67.10
C GLY A 525 -46.30 -12.11 67.67
N LYS A 526 -46.53 -10.86 67.23
CA LYS A 526 -47.72 -10.09 67.62
C LYS A 526 -49.01 -10.78 67.20
N LEU A 527 -49.04 -11.41 66.02
CA LEU A 527 -50.21 -12.13 65.52
C LEU A 527 -50.52 -13.38 66.36
N LEU A 528 -49.50 -14.15 66.75
CA LEU A 528 -49.68 -15.33 67.60
C LEU A 528 -50.22 -14.98 68.99
N ILE A 529 -49.72 -13.88 69.59
CA ILE A 529 -50.25 -13.37 70.86
C ILE A 529 -51.71 -12.96 70.72
N LYS A 530 -52.07 -12.26 69.62
CA LYS A 530 -53.46 -11.86 69.35
C LYS A 530 -54.41 -13.06 69.24
N ASN A 531 -53.91 -14.20 68.76
CA ASN A 531 -54.70 -15.41 68.55
C ASN A 531 -54.56 -16.44 69.71
N ASN A 532 -53.92 -16.09 70.83
CA ASN A 532 -53.69 -16.94 72.00
C ASN A 532 -52.93 -18.26 71.70
N HIS A 533 -52.02 -18.27 70.72
CA HIS A 533 -51.17 -19.42 70.44
C HIS A 533 -49.91 -19.45 71.32
N ASP A 534 -49.34 -20.63 71.52
CA ASP A 534 -48.09 -20.81 72.27
C ASP A 534 -46.90 -20.17 71.52
N THR A 535 -46.17 -19.29 72.20
CA THR A 535 -45.03 -18.54 71.66
C THR A 535 -43.67 -19.11 72.07
N THR A 536 -43.61 -20.18 72.88
CA THR A 536 -42.35 -20.74 73.40
C THR A 536 -41.39 -21.15 72.29
N VAL A 537 -41.90 -21.74 71.22
CA VAL A 537 -41.11 -22.18 70.05
C VAL A 537 -40.60 -21.00 69.24
N LEU A 538 -41.42 -19.94 69.07
CA LEU A 538 -41.00 -18.70 68.44
C LEU A 538 -39.91 -17.99 69.26
N GLN A 539 -40.02 -18.01 70.59
CA GLN A 539 -39.00 -17.44 71.48
C GLN A 539 -37.67 -18.20 71.37
N GLY A 540 -37.71 -19.54 71.30
CA GLY A 540 -36.53 -20.37 71.04
C GLY A 540 -35.90 -20.10 69.66
N PHE A 541 -36.73 -19.96 68.63
CA PHE A 541 -36.32 -19.62 67.27
C PHE A 541 -35.65 -18.24 67.22
N ASN A 542 -36.30 -17.20 67.76
CA ASN A 542 -35.78 -15.83 67.79
C ASN A 542 -34.48 -15.73 68.60
N ALA A 543 -34.36 -16.47 69.70
CA ALA A 543 -33.12 -16.55 70.46
C ALA A 543 -31.98 -17.18 69.64
N THR A 544 -32.27 -18.26 68.90
CA THR A 544 -31.30 -18.93 68.02
C THR A 544 -30.90 -18.03 66.85
N PHE A 545 -31.87 -17.32 66.26
CA PHE A 545 -31.63 -16.35 65.20
C PHE A 545 -30.72 -15.20 65.66
N ALA A 546 -31.08 -14.52 66.75
CA ALA A 546 -30.37 -13.33 67.20
C ALA A 546 -29.01 -13.64 67.85
N LYS A 547 -28.90 -14.74 68.62
CA LYS A 547 -27.68 -15.05 69.39
C LYS A 547 -26.71 -16.02 68.72
N SER A 548 -27.18 -16.81 67.75
CA SER A 548 -26.34 -17.81 67.09
C SER A 548 -26.19 -17.53 65.60
N PHE A 549 -27.28 -17.31 64.87
CA PHE A 549 -27.23 -17.07 63.43
C PHE A 549 -26.59 -15.71 63.08
N VAL A 550 -27.06 -14.61 63.65
CA VAL A 550 -26.55 -13.26 63.33
C VAL A 550 -25.04 -13.12 63.62
N PRO A 551 -24.51 -13.52 64.79
CA PRO A 551 -23.07 -13.48 65.04
C PRO A 551 -22.28 -14.42 64.12
N PHE A 552 -22.82 -15.60 63.81
CA PHE A 552 -22.18 -16.54 62.88
C PHE A 552 -22.04 -15.95 61.47
N ILE A 553 -23.11 -15.37 60.92
CA ILE A 553 -23.10 -14.71 59.61
C ILE A 553 -22.17 -13.51 59.60
N THR A 554 -22.18 -12.70 60.66
CA THR A 554 -21.26 -11.56 60.82
C THR A 554 -19.80 -12.02 60.75
N ARG A 555 -19.47 -13.08 61.48
CA ARG A 555 -18.13 -13.67 61.48
C ARG A 555 -17.74 -14.27 60.13
N CYS A 556 -18.65 -14.97 59.47
CA CYS A 556 -18.41 -15.50 58.13
C CYS A 556 -18.13 -14.40 57.10
N TYR A 557 -18.78 -13.24 57.24
CA TYR A 557 -18.56 -12.08 56.38
C TYR A 557 -17.23 -11.37 56.68
N VAL A 558 -17.02 -10.96 57.94
CA VAL A 558 -15.84 -10.19 58.35
C VAL A 558 -14.58 -11.05 58.29
N ASP A 559 -14.51 -12.15 59.06
CA ASP A 559 -13.32 -12.99 59.14
C ASP A 559 -13.22 -13.95 57.94
N GLY A 560 -14.36 -14.50 57.51
CA GLY A 560 -14.38 -15.57 56.51
C GLY A 560 -14.24 -15.10 55.05
N VAL A 561 -14.55 -13.84 54.75
CA VAL A 561 -14.38 -13.25 53.41
C VAL A 561 -13.28 -12.19 53.41
N TYR A 562 -13.28 -11.28 54.39
CA TYR A 562 -12.38 -10.12 54.41
C TYR A 562 -11.23 -10.20 55.43
N GLY A 563 -11.16 -11.25 56.25
CA GLY A 563 -10.24 -11.35 57.40
C GLY A 563 -8.74 -11.41 57.07
N GLY A 564 -8.37 -11.51 55.79
CA GLY A 564 -6.97 -11.39 55.34
C GLY A 564 -6.71 -10.20 54.41
N LEU A 565 -7.74 -9.40 54.09
CA LEU A 565 -7.70 -8.29 53.13
C LEU A 565 -7.63 -6.92 53.80
N LEU A 566 -8.24 -6.79 54.99
CA LEU A 566 -8.17 -5.60 55.83
C LEU A 566 -7.05 -5.86 56.84
N GLY A 567 -5.94 -5.13 56.76
CA GLY A 567 -4.81 -5.33 57.67
C GLY A 567 -5.22 -5.13 59.13
N GLU A 568 -4.46 -5.72 60.07
CA GLU A 568 -4.67 -5.67 61.54
C GLU A 568 -4.71 -4.26 62.17
N SER A 569 -4.70 -3.19 61.35
CA SER A 569 -4.54 -1.79 61.77
C SER A 569 -5.82 -0.96 61.73
N ASP A 570 -6.97 -1.53 61.33
CA ASP A 570 -8.27 -0.91 61.59
C ASP A 570 -8.86 -1.51 62.86
N GLU A 571 -8.39 -1.03 64.03
CA GLU A 571 -9.00 -1.26 65.36
C GLU A 571 -10.46 -0.76 65.45
N ALA A 572 -11.03 -0.27 64.36
CA ALA A 572 -12.46 -0.12 64.15
C ALA A 572 -12.98 -1.30 63.31
N HIS A 573 -13.04 -2.50 63.90
CA HIS A 573 -14.18 -3.39 63.64
C HIS A 573 -15.44 -2.66 64.10
N LEU A 574 -15.83 -1.59 63.40
CA LEU A 574 -17.15 -1.01 63.50
C LEU A 574 -18.11 -2.19 63.38
N GLU A 575 -19.02 -2.33 64.34
CA GLU A 575 -20.13 -3.27 64.25
C GLU A 575 -20.99 -2.88 63.04
N ILE A 576 -20.54 -3.25 61.83
CA ILE A 576 -21.22 -2.94 60.57
C ILE A 576 -22.60 -3.57 60.57
N ILE A 577 -22.72 -4.72 61.24
CA ILE A 577 -23.97 -5.36 61.56
C ILE A 577 -24.30 -4.99 63.00
N ASP A 578 -25.25 -4.08 63.17
CA ASP A 578 -25.71 -3.59 64.47
C ASP A 578 -26.53 -4.68 65.18
N GLN A 579 -25.82 -5.56 65.90
CA GLN A 579 -26.43 -6.67 66.63
C GLN A 579 -27.37 -6.19 67.74
N THR A 580 -27.11 -5.00 68.29
CA THR A 580 -27.91 -4.39 69.36
C THR A 580 -29.30 -4.02 68.85
N LYS A 581 -29.41 -3.39 67.69
CA LYS A 581 -30.72 -3.09 67.07
C LYS A 581 -31.55 -4.34 66.78
N ILE A 582 -30.92 -5.43 66.33
CA ILE A 582 -31.62 -6.70 66.07
C ILE A 582 -32.17 -7.28 67.38
N LEU A 583 -31.37 -7.27 68.45
CA LEU A 583 -31.79 -7.74 69.78
C LEU A 583 -32.91 -6.87 70.37
N ASP A 584 -32.82 -5.54 70.24
CA ASP A 584 -33.84 -4.60 70.69
C ASP A 584 -35.18 -4.80 69.96
N THR A 585 -35.14 -5.06 68.64
CA THR A 585 -36.37 -5.32 67.87
C THR A 585 -37.09 -6.61 68.29
N LEU A 586 -36.35 -7.61 68.78
CA LEU A 586 -36.88 -8.91 69.18
C LEU A 586 -37.07 -9.04 70.70
N GLU A 587 -36.74 -8.02 71.49
CA GLU A 587 -36.69 -8.06 72.97
C GLU A 587 -38.01 -8.57 73.61
N ALA A 588 -39.16 -8.17 73.06
CA ALA A 588 -40.49 -8.60 73.53
C ALA A 588 -40.82 -10.08 73.22
N PHE A 589 -40.06 -10.73 72.34
CA PHE A 589 -40.29 -12.08 71.83
C PHE A 589 -39.09 -13.01 72.09
N LEU A 590 -38.26 -12.69 73.09
CA LEU A 590 -37.18 -13.54 73.59
C LEU A 590 -37.58 -14.28 74.88
N PRO A 591 -36.98 -15.44 75.19
CA PRO A 591 -37.25 -16.18 76.43
C PRO A 591 -36.93 -15.35 77.68
N VAL A 592 -37.85 -15.29 78.65
CA VAL A 592 -37.77 -14.47 79.88
C VAL A 592 -36.52 -14.77 80.75
N SER A 593 -35.91 -15.94 80.61
CA SER A 593 -34.67 -16.34 81.32
C SER A 593 -33.39 -15.65 80.81
N ILE A 594 -33.47 -14.83 79.77
CA ILE A 594 -32.31 -14.21 79.12
C ILE A 594 -32.10 -12.74 79.52
N ASN A 595 -33.08 -12.08 80.14
CA ASN A 595 -32.98 -10.66 80.55
C ASN A 595 -31.98 -10.38 81.70
N LYS A 596 -31.22 -11.37 82.17
CA LYS A 596 -30.27 -11.21 83.28
C LYS A 596 -28.78 -11.30 82.89
N SER A 597 -28.40 -11.63 81.65
CA SER A 597 -26.98 -11.80 81.31
C SER A 597 -26.27 -10.56 80.75
N ASN A 598 -26.98 -9.45 80.47
CA ASN A 598 -26.37 -8.22 79.91
C ASN A 598 -26.36 -7.04 80.90
N LYS A 599 -26.60 -7.29 82.19
CA LYS A 599 -26.33 -6.33 83.27
C LYS A 599 -25.44 -6.98 84.32
N SER A 600 -24.17 -7.15 83.98
CA SER A 600 -23.07 -7.23 84.95
C SER A 600 -21.77 -6.85 84.26
#